data_AF-A0AA88D9E1-F1
#
_entry.id   AF-A0AA88D9E1-F1
#
_cell.length_a   1.000
_cell.length_b   1.000
_cell.length_c   1.000
_cell.angle_alpha   90.00
_cell.angle_beta   90.00
_cell.angle_gamma   90.00
#
_symmetry.space_group_name_H-M   'P 1'
#
loop_
_entity.id
_entity.type
_entity.pdbx_description
1 polymer ?
#
loop_
_entity_poly.entity_id
_entity_poly.type
_entity_poly.pdbx_seq_one_letter_code
_entity_poly.pdbx_strand_id
1 'polypeptide(L)'
;MKKGFKKTSSKRWEFKHDKFQKGCRHKLVEITRKKCEPSVFPAFLKASEDNVAAAAAAVEENNRLQLMEENNNLRREKVELQTQIAQFKALEVKLLDCIAHYMGEHHHDKFGRLC
;
A
#
# COMPACT_ATOMS: atom_id res chain seq x y z
N MET A 1 -16.32 20.67 24.31
CA MET A 1 -16.38 19.41 23.53
C MET A 1 -15.52 18.32 24.20
N LYS A 2 -16.07 17.13 24.46
CA LYS A 2 -15.30 15.96 24.97
C LYS A 2 -14.35 15.46 23.87
N LYS A 3 -13.03 15.57 24.08
CA LYS A 3 -11.97 15.08 23.18
C LYS A 3 -11.57 13.64 23.54
N GLY A 4 -12.43 12.67 23.29
CA GLY A 4 -12.15 11.27 23.67
C GLY A 4 -13.10 10.28 23.00
N PHE A 5 -12.81 8.99 23.22
CA PHE A 5 -13.61 7.89 22.69
C PHE A 5 -15.06 7.95 23.17
N LYS A 6 -16.00 7.86 22.23
CA LYS A 6 -17.45 7.88 22.51
C LYS A 6 -17.96 6.45 22.54
N LYS A 7 -18.71 6.10 23.59
CA LYS A 7 -19.37 4.79 23.71
C LYS A 7 -20.47 4.69 22.64
N THR A 8 -20.46 3.61 21.87
CA THR A 8 -21.40 3.40 20.75
C THR A 8 -22.45 2.32 21.04
N SER A 9 -22.20 1.45 22.02
CA SER A 9 -23.11 0.38 22.40
C SER A 9 -23.46 0.47 23.89
N SER A 10 -24.70 0.18 24.25
CA SER A 10 -25.15 0.17 25.64
C SER A 10 -24.72 -1.09 26.39
N LYS A 11 -24.74 -2.24 25.70
CA LYS A 11 -24.49 -3.58 26.27
C LYS A 11 -23.07 -4.11 26.03
N ARG A 12 -22.34 -3.50 25.10
CA ARG A 12 -20.97 -3.93 24.73
C ARG A 12 -19.96 -2.82 25.01
N TRP A 13 -18.71 -3.23 25.24
CA TRP A 13 -17.58 -2.32 25.40
C TRP A 13 -17.08 -1.85 24.03
N GLU A 14 -17.94 -1.12 23.33
CA GLU A 14 -17.64 -0.59 22.00
C GLU A 14 -17.54 0.93 22.03
N PHE A 15 -16.49 1.43 21.40
CA PHE A 15 -16.12 2.84 21.43
C PHE A 15 -15.62 3.29 20.05
N LYS A 16 -15.92 4.55 19.70
CA LYS A 16 -15.50 5.18 18.45
C LYS A 16 -14.73 6.48 18.70
N HIS A 17 -13.72 6.73 17.87
CA HIS A 17 -12.99 8.00 17.81
C HIS A 17 -12.61 8.29 16.36
N ASP A 18 -12.73 9.54 15.92
CA ASP A 18 -12.56 9.90 14.50
C ASP A 18 -11.13 9.65 13.99
N LYS A 19 -10.14 9.80 14.89
CA LYS A 19 -8.72 9.53 14.61
C LYS A 19 -8.28 8.08 14.89
N PHE A 20 -9.19 7.22 15.34
CA PHE A 20 -8.91 5.80 15.54
C PHE A 20 -9.47 5.00 14.35
N GLN A 21 -8.59 4.68 13.39
CA GLN A 21 -8.94 3.99 12.15
C GLN A 21 -8.03 2.79 11.94
N LYS A 22 -8.60 1.65 11.53
CA LYS A 22 -7.85 0.42 11.23
C LYS A 22 -6.82 0.70 10.14
N GLY A 23 -5.58 0.25 10.34
CA GLY A 23 -4.45 0.48 9.40
C GLY A 23 -3.84 1.88 9.45
N CYS A 24 -4.45 2.86 10.14
CA CYS A 24 -3.95 4.24 10.17
C CYS A 24 -3.26 4.57 11.50
N ARG A 25 -2.17 3.87 11.83
CA ARG A 25 -1.46 4.03 13.11
C ARG A 25 -0.97 5.45 13.36
N HIS A 26 -0.49 6.15 12.32
CA HIS A 26 0.02 7.52 12.43
C HIS A 26 -1.02 8.50 12.98
N LYS A 27 -2.33 8.26 12.78
CA LYS A 27 -3.40 9.13 13.31
C LYS A 27 -3.61 9.00 14.83
N LEU A 28 -3.08 7.93 15.45
CA LEU A 28 -3.22 7.72 16.89
C LEU A 28 -2.50 8.80 17.70
N VAL A 29 -1.43 9.41 17.17
CA VAL A 29 -0.70 10.49 17.86
C VAL A 29 -1.55 11.75 18.06
N GLU A 30 -2.59 11.93 17.23
CA GLU A 30 -3.54 13.03 17.36
C GLU A 30 -4.54 12.82 18.51
N ILE A 31 -4.63 11.61 19.06
CA ILE A 31 -5.50 11.29 20.19
C ILE A 31 -4.78 11.65 21.49
N THR A 32 -4.82 12.93 21.84
CA THR A 32 -4.20 13.43 23.08
C THR A 32 -5.20 13.40 24.24
N ARG A 33 -4.76 12.93 25.41
CA ARG A 33 -5.50 13.17 26.67
C ARG A 33 -5.41 14.66 27.01
N LYS A 34 -6.44 15.24 27.64
CA LYS A 34 -6.26 16.57 28.28
C LYS A 34 -5.11 16.45 29.27
N LYS A 35 -4.18 17.42 29.29
CA LYS A 35 -3.18 17.54 30.36
C LYS A 35 -3.93 17.49 31.69
N CYS A 36 -3.73 16.40 32.43
CA CYS A 36 -4.11 16.35 33.83
C CYS A 36 -3.19 17.33 34.56
N GLU A 37 -3.72 18.06 35.55
CA GLU A 37 -2.89 18.66 36.58
C GLU A 37 -1.94 17.60 37.18
N PRO A 38 -0.77 18.00 37.71
CA PRO A 38 0.19 17.08 38.29
C PRO A 38 -0.51 16.10 39.21
N SER A 39 -0.41 14.81 38.87
CA SER A 39 -1.03 13.73 39.61
C SER A 39 -0.53 13.75 41.06
N VAL A 40 -1.44 13.82 42.02
CA VAL A 40 -1.14 13.70 43.46
C VAL A 40 -0.73 12.27 43.84
N PHE A 41 -0.80 11.32 42.89
CA PHE A 41 -0.40 9.94 43.13
C PHE A 41 1.13 9.78 43.21
N PRO A 42 1.62 8.85 44.07
CA PRO A 42 3.05 8.63 44.28
C PRO A 42 3.83 8.31 43.01
N ALA A 43 5.08 8.78 42.93
CA ALA A 43 5.97 8.63 41.77
C ALA A 43 6.21 7.18 41.33
N PHE A 44 6.06 6.19 42.22
CA PHE A 44 6.23 4.77 41.89
C PHE A 44 5.11 4.20 41.00
N LEU A 45 3.96 4.88 40.89
CA LEU A 45 2.87 4.52 39.97
C LEU A 45 2.98 5.24 38.62
N LYS A 46 4.04 6.01 38.39
CA LYS A 46 4.26 6.72 37.13
C LYS A 46 4.67 5.70 36.07
N ALA A 47 3.91 5.63 34.98
CA ALA A 47 4.27 4.80 33.83
C ALA A 47 5.66 5.21 33.32
N SER A 48 6.60 4.27 33.29
CA SER A 48 7.98 4.48 32.84
C SER A 48 7.97 4.96 31.39
N GLU A 49 8.46 6.19 31.16
CA GLU A 49 8.59 6.80 29.84
C GLU A 49 9.58 5.99 28.95
N ASP A 50 10.53 5.27 29.56
CA ASP A 50 11.49 4.39 28.88
C ASP A 50 10.82 3.23 28.13
N ASN A 51 9.73 2.68 28.68
CA ASN A 51 8.96 1.64 28.01
C ASN A 51 8.25 2.15 26.74
N VAL A 52 7.90 3.44 26.70
CA VAL A 52 7.24 4.05 25.54
C VAL A 52 8.25 4.28 24.42
N ALA A 53 9.46 4.73 24.76
CA ALA A 53 10.55 4.93 23.79
C ALA A 53 11.02 3.59 23.17
N ALA A 54 11.21 2.55 24.00
CA ALA A 54 11.58 1.22 23.52
C ALA A 54 10.50 0.60 22.62
N ALA A 55 9.22 0.73 22.99
CA ALA A 55 8.10 0.28 22.17
C ALA A 55 7.97 1.05 20.85
N ALA A 56 8.30 2.35 20.84
CA ALA A 56 8.32 3.15 19.61
C ALA A 56 9.44 2.70 18.66
N ALA A 57 10.65 2.44 19.17
CA ALA A 57 11.77 1.97 18.38
C ALA A 57 11.52 0.58 17.76
N ALA A 58 10.99 -0.37 18.55
CA ALA A 58 10.64 -1.72 18.05
C ALA A 58 9.56 -1.69 16.96
N VAL A 59 8.67 -0.70 17.03
CA VAL A 59 7.63 -0.49 16.02
C VAL A 59 8.20 0.11 14.74
N GLU A 60 9.10 1.08 14.88
CA GLU A 60 9.76 1.70 13.73
C GLU A 60 10.59 0.68 12.96
N GLU A 61 11.27 -0.21 13.70
CA GLU A 61 12.05 -1.31 13.16
C GLU A 61 11.17 -2.32 12.40
N ASN A 62 10.02 -2.73 12.99
CA ASN A 62 9.02 -3.55 12.29
C ASN A 62 8.47 -2.88 11.03
N ASN A 63 8.14 -1.58 11.09
CA ASN A 63 7.65 -0.85 9.91
C ASN A 63 8.72 -0.80 8.81
N ARG A 64 10.00 -0.64 9.19
CA ARG A 64 11.13 -0.64 8.25
C ARG A 64 11.27 -1.99 7.57
N LEU A 65 11.17 -3.10 8.32
CA LEU A 65 11.21 -4.46 7.76
C LEU A 65 10.07 -4.70 6.76
N GLN A 66 8.84 -4.31 7.12
CA GLN A 66 7.68 -4.43 6.22
C GLN A 66 7.86 -3.63 4.93
N LEU A 67 8.37 -2.39 5.03
CA LEU A 67 8.64 -1.56 3.87
C LEU A 67 9.73 -2.17 2.96
N MET A 68 10.76 -2.78 3.54
CA MET A 68 11.81 -3.47 2.76
C MET A 68 11.26 -4.69 2.03
N GLU A 69 10.43 -5.50 2.69
CA GLU A 69 9.76 -6.65 2.08
C GLU A 69 8.83 -6.23 0.94
N GLU A 70 7.99 -5.21 1.17
CA GLU A 70 7.07 -4.69 0.16
C GLU A 70 7.82 -4.09 -1.03
N ASN A 71 8.95 -3.40 -0.81
CA ASN A 71 9.79 -2.91 -1.90
C ASN A 71 10.34 -4.05 -2.77
N ASN A 72 10.75 -5.16 -2.16
CA ASN A 72 11.23 -6.34 -2.90
C ASN A 72 10.12 -7.01 -3.71
N ASN A 73 8.90 -7.05 -3.18
CA ASN A 73 7.73 -7.56 -3.89
C ASN A 73 7.39 -6.69 -5.10
N LEU A 74 7.33 -5.37 -4.91
CA LEU A 74 7.08 -4.41 -5.99
C LEU A 74 8.15 -4.48 -7.09
N ARG A 75 9.41 -4.72 -6.73
CA ARG A 75 10.50 -4.93 -7.71
C ARG A 75 10.29 -6.18 -8.56
N ARG A 76 9.83 -7.28 -7.96
CA ARG A 76 9.49 -8.51 -8.70
C ARG A 76 8.31 -8.27 -9.64
N GLU A 77 7.20 -7.75 -9.13
CA GLU A 77 6.01 -7.47 -9.94
C GLU A 77 6.32 -6.52 -11.10
N LYS A 78 7.15 -5.50 -10.87
CA LYS A 78 7.60 -4.60 -11.93
C LYS A 78 8.31 -5.35 -13.06
N VAL A 79 9.23 -6.27 -12.74
CA VAL A 79 9.97 -7.04 -13.74
C VAL A 79 9.03 -8.00 -14.49
N GLU A 80 8.09 -8.63 -13.80
CA GLU A 80 7.08 -9.50 -14.41
C GLU A 80 6.18 -8.71 -15.39
N LEU A 81 5.70 -7.55 -14.98
CA LEU A 81 4.88 -6.68 -15.83
C LEU A 81 5.67 -6.18 -17.05
N GLN A 82 6.93 -5.79 -16.87
CA GLN A 82 7.80 -5.41 -18.00
C GLN A 82 7.99 -6.57 -18.98
N THR A 83 8.13 -7.80 -18.48
CA THR A 83 8.24 -9.00 -19.30
C THR A 83 6.97 -9.24 -20.11
N GLN A 84 5.79 -9.14 -19.48
CA GLN A 84 4.50 -9.28 -20.17
C GLN A 84 4.33 -8.21 -21.24
N ILE A 85 4.66 -6.95 -20.95
CA ILE A 85 4.61 -5.86 -21.94
C ILE A 85 5.51 -6.17 -23.14
N ALA A 86 6.72 -6.66 -22.92
CA ALA A 86 7.63 -7.03 -24.01
C ALA A 86 7.06 -8.17 -24.86
N GLN A 87 6.44 -9.18 -24.23
CA GLN A 87 5.78 -10.28 -24.94
C GLN A 87 4.62 -9.80 -25.81
N PHE A 88 3.76 -8.93 -25.29
CA PHE A 88 2.63 -8.38 -26.05
C PHE A 88 3.10 -7.54 -27.24
N LYS A 89 4.13 -6.70 -27.06
CA LYS A 89 4.74 -5.95 -28.17
C LYS A 89 5.32 -6.86 -29.24
N ALA A 90 6.00 -7.94 -28.84
CA ALA A 90 6.53 -8.91 -29.79
C ALA A 90 5.42 -9.62 -30.58
N LEU A 91 4.28 -9.91 -29.93
CA LEU A 91 3.12 -10.49 -30.59
C LEU A 91 2.47 -9.51 -31.58
N GLU A 92 2.34 -8.25 -31.19
CA GLU A 92 1.83 -7.18 -32.05
C GLU A 92 2.65 -7.05 -33.33
N VAL A 93 3.98 -7.01 -33.22
CA VAL A 93 4.87 -6.97 -34.39
C VAL A 93 4.65 -8.18 -35.31
N LYS A 94 4.58 -9.39 -34.75
CA LYS A 94 4.31 -10.60 -35.55
C LYS A 94 2.97 -10.54 -36.28
N LEU A 95 1.93 -10.01 -35.65
CA LEU A 95 0.61 -9.85 -36.27
C LEU A 95 0.68 -8.84 -37.42
N LEU A 96 1.37 -7.72 -37.22
CA LEU A 96 1.58 -6.71 -38.27
C LEU A 96 2.36 -7.30 -39.45
N ASP A 97 3.41 -8.08 -39.20
CA ASP A 97 4.17 -8.75 -40.25
C ASP A 97 3.30 -9.74 -41.05
N CYS A 98 2.47 -10.55 -40.38
CA CYS A 98 1.53 -11.45 -41.03
C CYS A 98 0.55 -10.70 -41.94
N ILE A 99 0.02 -9.56 -41.48
CA ILE A 99 -0.89 -8.73 -42.27
C ILE A 99 -0.16 -8.12 -43.48
N ALA A 100 1.07 -7.63 -43.29
CA ALA A 100 1.88 -7.09 -44.38
C ALA A 100 2.19 -8.14 -45.46
N HIS A 101 2.54 -9.36 -45.05
CA HIS A 101 2.75 -10.49 -45.97
C HIS A 101 1.48 -10.85 -46.72
N TYR A 102 0.34 -10.97 -46.02
CA TYR A 102 -0.94 -11.29 -46.66
C TYR A 102 -1.37 -10.23 -47.69
N MET A 103 -1.23 -8.94 -47.36
CA MET A 103 -1.56 -7.84 -48.28
C MET A 103 -0.55 -7.72 -49.43
N GLY A 104 0.73 -8.04 -49.20
CA GLY A 104 1.78 -8.06 -50.23
C GLY A 104 1.59 -9.17 -51.26
N GLU A 105 1.27 -10.39 -50.83
CA GLU A 105 1.03 -11.52 -51.74
C GLU A 105 -0.26 -11.34 -52.56
N HIS A 106 -1.32 -10.80 -51.97
CA HIS A 106 -2.56 -10.51 -52.70
C HIS A 106 -2.43 -9.41 -53.77
N HIS A 107 -1.39 -8.58 -53.70
CA HIS A 107 -1.11 -7.54 -54.70
C HIS A 107 -0.34 -8.08 -55.92
N HIS A 108 0.48 -9.13 -55.75
CA HIS A 108 1.18 -9.80 -56.85
C HIS A 108 0.25 -10.66 -57.71
N ASP A 109 -0.78 -11.28 -57.12
CA ASP A 109 -1.70 -12.18 -57.84
C ASP A 109 -2.64 -11.44 -58.82
N LYS A 110 -2.80 -10.11 -58.65
CA LYS A 110 -3.58 -9.25 -59.57
C LYS A 110 -2.76 -8.69 -60.74
N PHE A 111 -1.42 -8.66 -60.65
CA PHE A 111 -0.55 -8.16 -61.71
C PHE A 111 0.09 -9.27 -62.58
N GLY A 112 0.00 -10.54 -62.18
CA GLY A 112 0.52 -11.69 -62.94
C GLY A 112 -0.43 -12.29 -63.99
N ARG A 113 -1.61 -11.70 -64.25
CA ARG A 113 -2.63 -12.20 -65.19
C ARG A 113 -2.97 -11.23 -66.33
N LEU A 114 -2.08 -10.28 -66.61
CA LEU A 114 -2.16 -9.40 -67.78
C LEU A 114 -0.82 -9.42 -68.53
N CYS A 115 -0.55 -10.52 -69.21
CA CYS A 115 0.30 -10.67 -70.40
C CYS A 115 -0.07 -11.98 -71.08
#